data_AF-A0A4U3A6S5-F1
#
_entry.id   AF-A0A4U3A6S5-F1
#
_cell.length_a   1.000
_cell.length_b   1.000
_cell.length_c   1.000
_cell.angle_alpha   90.00
_cell.angle_beta   90.00
_cell.angle_gamma   90.00
#
_symmetry.space_group_name_H-M   'P 1'
#
loop_
_entity.id
_entity.type
_entity.pdbx_description
1 polymer ?
#
loop_
_entity_poly.entity_id
_entity_poly.type
_entity_poly.pdbx_seq_one_letter_code
_entity_poly.pdbx_strand_id
1 'polypeptide(L)' 'MFYRRKYYIVKNEFIKMFNDHFNNTNLPNQLKHGSRLIGRWMKDNKNDTTEVFAIWE' A
#
# COMPACT_ATOMS: atom_id res chain seq x y z
N MET A 1 -7.70 -20.45 -3.53
CA MET A 1 -6.71 -19.37 -3.38
C MET A 1 -7.47 -18.06 -3.27
N PHE A 2 -7.24 -17.27 -2.22
CA PHE A 2 -8.01 -16.05 -1.96
C PHE A 2 -7.13 -14.84 -2.17
N TYR A 3 -7.65 -13.82 -2.84
CA TYR A 3 -6.96 -12.55 -2.99
C TYR A 3 -7.65 -11.48 -2.17
N ARG A 4 -6.86 -10.64 -1.52
CA ARG A 4 -7.35 -9.50 -0.74
C ARG A 4 -6.83 -8.20 -1.33
N ARG A 5 -7.74 -7.35 -1.79
CA ARG A 5 -7.44 -5.95 -2.13
C ARG A 5 -7.64 -5.06 -0.90
N LYS A 6 -6.64 -4.27 -0.55
CA LYS A 6 -6.75 -3.16 0.40
C LYS A 6 -6.41 -1.86 -0.31
N TYR A 7 -7.15 -0.80 -0.04
CA TYR A 7 -6.91 0.53 -0.61
C TYR A 7 -7.05 1.63 0.43
N TYR A 8 -6.37 2.74 0.19
CA TYR A 8 -6.35 3.93 1.02
C TYR A 8 -6.40 5.17 0.12
N ILE A 9 -7.10 6.20 0.56
CA ILE A 9 -6.99 7.55 -0.02
C ILE A 9 -6.13 8.36 0.93
N VAL A 10 -5.01 8.87 0.44
CA VAL A 10 -3.99 9.55 1.24
C VAL A 10 -3.80 10.95 0.68
N LYS A 11 -3.72 11.98 1.54
CA LYS A 11 -3.34 13.32 1.06
C LYS A 11 -1.92 13.29 0.50
N ASN A 12 -1.68 14.05 -0.57
CA ASN A 12 -0.40 14.03 -1.28
C ASN A 12 0.78 14.39 -0.37
N GLU A 13 0.59 15.28 0.61
CA GLU A 13 1.62 15.65 1.59
C GLU A 13 2.15 14.47 2.43
N PHE A 14 1.34 13.42 2.63
CA PHE A 14 1.72 12.24 3.42
C PHE A 14 2.20 11.06 2.58
N ILE A 15 2.16 11.15 1.25
CA ILE A 15 2.39 9.98 0.38
C ILE A 15 3.78 9.37 0.58
N LYS A 16 4.81 10.22 0.76
CA LYS A 16 6.18 9.79 0.99
C LYS A 16 6.29 9.05 2.33
N MET A 17 5.83 9.66 3.41
CA MET A 17 5.85 9.07 4.75
C MET A 17 5.08 7.74 4.79
N PHE A 18 3.92 7.68 4.12
CA PHE A 18 3.10 6.48 4.02
C PHE A 18 3.83 5.34 3.30
N ASN A 19 4.51 5.65 2.19
CA ASN A 19 5.30 4.67 1.44
C ASN A 19 6.55 4.21 2.22
N ASP A 20 7.24 5.14 2.88
CA ASP A 20 8.43 4.83 3.69
C ASP A 20 8.05 3.88 4.85
N HIS A 21 6.95 4.16 5.55
CA HIS A 21 6.43 3.26 6.60
C HIS A 21 6.01 1.90 6.04
N PHE A 22 5.40 1.86 4.85
CA PHE A 22 5.05 0.60 4.19
C PHE A 22 6.29 -0.25 3.92
N ASN A 23 7.32 0.33 3.30
CA ASN A 23 8.52 -0.41 2.88
C ASN A 23 9.42 -0.81 4.06
N ASN A 24 9.57 0.08 5.05
CA ASN A 24 10.54 -0.13 6.12
C ASN A 24 9.94 -0.88 7.33
N THR A 25 8.62 -0.90 7.47
CA THR A 25 7.96 -1.49 8.65
C THR A 25 6.92 -2.53 8.26
N ASN A 26 5.91 -2.17 7.46
CA ASN A 26 4.77 -3.06 7.25
C ASN A 26 5.09 -4.23 6.33
N LEU A 27 5.76 -4.00 5.20
CA LEU A 27 6.07 -5.04 4.23
C LEU A 27 6.97 -6.14 4.84
N PRO A 28 8.09 -5.83 5.52
CA PRO A 28 8.90 -6.85 6.17
C PRO A 28 8.11 -7.69 7.20
N ASN A 29 7.27 -7.05 8.00
CA ASN A 29 6.43 -7.74 8.98
C ASN A 29 5.38 -8.66 8.31
N GLN A 30 4.72 -8.20 7.24
CA GLN A 30 3.74 -9.01 6.50
C GLN A 30 4.41 -10.23 5.86
N LEU A 31 5.57 -10.05 5.23
CA LEU A 31 6.35 -11.14 4.62
C LEU A 31 6.84 -12.14 5.68
N LYS A 32 7.32 -11.67 6.84
CA LYS A 32 7.73 -12.52 7.97
C LYS A 32 6.60 -13.42 8.46
N HIS A 33 5.35 -12.94 8.40
CA HIS A 33 4.16 -13.68 8.80
C HIS A 33 3.45 -14.39 7.63
N GLY A 34 4.14 -14.60 6.50
CA GLY A 34 3.68 -15.46 5.41
C GLY A 34 2.70 -14.82 4.42
N SER A 35 2.49 -13.50 4.49
CA SER A 35 1.66 -12.81 3.49
C SER A 35 2.40 -12.71 2.16
N ARG A 36 1.71 -12.92 1.03
CA ARG A 36 2.30 -12.76 -0.30
C ARG A 36 1.81 -11.50 -0.99
N LEU A 37 2.68 -10.52 -1.19
CA LEU A 37 2.34 -9.31 -1.95
C LEU A 37 2.35 -9.65 -3.45
N ILE A 38 1.20 -9.49 -4.10
CA ILE A 38 1.08 -9.63 -5.57
C ILE A 38 1.50 -8.34 -6.26
N GLY A 39 1.08 -7.20 -5.70
CA GLY A 39 1.46 -5.89 -6.22
C GLY A 39 0.86 -4.76 -5.42
N ARG A 40 1.42 -3.57 -5.61
CA ARG A 40 0.99 -2.33 -4.99
C ARG A 40 1.14 -1.19 -5.98
N TRP A 41 0.11 -0.36 -6.10
CA TRP A 41 0.04 0.71 -7.09
C TRP A 41 -0.43 2.00 -6.43
N MET A 42 -0.16 3.10 -7.12
CA MET A 42 -0.63 4.44 -6.76
C MET A 42 -1.34 5.06 -7.95
N LYS A 43 -2.40 5.81 -7.67
CA LYS A 43 -3.17 6.57 -8.65
C LYS A 43 -3.44 7.96 -8.09
N ASP A 44 -3.00 8.98 -8.80
CA ASP A 44 -3.34 10.38 -8.48
C ASP A 44 -4.84 10.63 -8.77
N ASN A 45 -5.56 11.18 -7.79
CA ASN A 45 -6.98 11.50 -7.90
C ASN A 45 -7.24 12.94 -8.39
N LYS A 46 -6.19 13.75 -8.64
CA LYS A 46 -6.28 15.14 -9.11
C LYS A 46 -7.07 16.07 -8.18
N ASN A 47 -7.08 15.76 -6.89
CA ASN A 47 -7.75 16.53 -5.83
C ASN A 47 -6.92 16.57 -4.54
N ASP A 48 -5.60 16.71 -4.70
CA ASP A 48 -4.60 16.65 -3.61
C ASP A 48 -4.59 15.35 -2.80
N THR A 49 -5.16 14.28 -3.38
CA THR A 49 -5.08 12.94 -2.83
C THR A 49 -4.56 11.93 -3.84
N THR A 50 -3.95 10.87 -3.32
CA THR A 50 -3.48 9.72 -4.06
C THR A 50 -4.16 8.48 -3.50
N GLU A 51 -4.78 7.68 -4.35
CA GLU A 51 -5.22 6.33 -4.00
C GLU A 51 -4.00 5.40 -4.03
N VAL A 52 -3.81 4.65 -2.95
CA VAL A 52 -2.82 3.57 -2.88
C VAL A 52 -3.54 2.28 -2.62
N PHE A 53 -3.28 1.26 -3.43
CA PHE A 53 -3.87 -0.06 -3.22
C PHE A 53 -2.85 -1.19 -3.40
N ALA A 54 -3.07 -2.27 -2.67
CA ALA A 54 -2.26 -3.47 -2.71
C ALA A 54 -3.14 -4.71 -2.82
N ILE A 55 -2.66 -5.70 -3.58
CA ILE A 55 -3.27 -7.03 -3.68
C ILE A 55 -2.35 -8.02 -2.97
N TRP A 56 -2.94 -8.82 -2.10
CA TRP A 56 -2.28 -9.88 -1.35
C TRP A 56 -2.92 -11.23 -1.69
N GLU A 57 -2.12 -12.28 -1.62
CA GLU A 57 -2.55 -13.69 -1.60
C GLU A 57 -2.29 -14.31 -0.23
#